data_AF-A0A961NKE5-F1
#
_entry.id   AF-A0A961NKE5-F1
#
_cell.length_a   1.000
_cell.length_b   1.000
_cell.length_c   1.000
_cell.angle_alpha   90.00
_cell.angle_beta   90.00
_cell.angle_gamma   90.00
#
_symmetry.space_group_name_H-M   'P 1'
#
loop_
_entity.id
_entity.type
_entity.pdbx_description
1 polymer ?
#
loop_
_entity_poly.entity_id
_entity_poly.type
_entity_poly.pdbx_seq_one_letter_code
_entity_poly.pdbx_strand_id
1 'polypeptide(L)'
;MNALALAIPQPENVQRRPKKTYATGVIRAFRNGNLPAHISRSIPGSTRSDWRRRDLSNIVGFVEPEFTDGFSNPLLHWHNRMAQRSEAALKIMIRFYQQVVLSVRGSKRIWREQKHRIVGLIERIAPIIGLDTACELLNLTQQRFYRWKNERPCNNDVFGRCGRAHPGRLTPAEQAVVKEYVTDEATKNWPLSNRFSKMMRDGAAFMNLQTFYRYARAFGPIFEQFKKPKHGVGVRASRPFEILHIDVTILRLRNGSRVFIQFIVDNFSRAILGWKAESFYYSGFTAENLRSVCEKFGLLRLPGNSKVLLV
;
A
#
# COMPACT_ATOMS: atom_id res chain seq x y z
N MET A 1 65.27 -7.84 27.86
CA MET A 1 64.57 -7.21 29.00
C MET A 1 64.03 -5.87 28.55
N ASN A 2 62.92 -5.44 29.16
CA ASN A 2 62.19 -4.18 29.00
C ASN A 2 61.02 -4.16 27.99
N ALA A 3 59.87 -4.59 28.51
CA ALA A 3 58.55 -4.20 28.05
C ALA A 3 58.28 -2.72 28.42
N LEU A 4 57.87 -1.92 27.44
CA LEU A 4 57.33 -0.57 27.64
C LEU A 4 55.89 -0.69 28.16
N ALA A 5 55.72 -0.55 29.47
CA ALA A 5 54.41 -0.36 30.09
C ALA A 5 54.01 1.12 29.99
N LEU A 6 53.01 1.42 29.16
CA LEU A 6 52.32 2.70 29.16
C LEU A 6 51.50 2.81 30.46
N ALA A 7 51.96 3.66 31.37
CA ALA A 7 51.26 3.98 32.60
C ALA A 7 49.95 4.71 32.30
N ILE A 8 48.82 4.11 32.70
CA ILE A 8 47.51 4.75 32.73
C ILE A 8 47.52 5.78 33.88
N PRO A 9 47.24 7.08 33.64
CA PRO A 9 47.20 8.06 34.71
C PRO A 9 46.02 7.77 35.65
N GLN A 10 46.31 7.74 36.95
CA GLN A 10 45.31 7.67 38.02
C GLN A 10 44.42 8.91 37.97
N PRO A 11 43.10 8.80 38.22
CA PRO A 11 42.21 9.95 38.14
C PRO A 11 42.55 10.97 39.23
N GLU A 12 42.83 12.19 38.79
CA GLU A 12 43.05 13.36 39.64
C GLU A 12 41.88 13.55 40.62
N ASN A 13 42.23 13.88 41.86
CA ASN A 13 41.32 14.11 42.96
C ASN A 13 40.52 15.41 42.72
N VAL A 14 39.42 15.32 41.98
CA VAL A 14 38.51 16.44 41.72
C VAL A 14 37.88 16.87 43.05
N GLN A 15 38.36 17.98 43.62
CA GLN A 15 37.71 18.65 44.75
C GLN A 15 36.26 19.02 44.36
N ARG A 16 35.30 18.22 44.82
CA ARG A 16 33.87 18.47 44.59
C ARG A 16 33.44 19.65 45.45
N ARG A 17 32.86 20.69 44.82
CA ARG A 17 32.24 21.83 45.52
C ARG A 17 31.30 21.33 46.63
N PRO A 18 31.28 21.96 47.82
CA PRO A 18 30.37 21.55 48.89
C PRO A 18 28.93 21.69 48.40
N LYS A 19 28.16 20.60 48.46
CA LYS A 19 26.75 20.60 48.06
C LYS A 19 25.99 21.58 48.96
N LYS A 20 25.37 22.61 48.37
CA LYS A 20 24.57 23.62 49.09
C LYS A 20 23.19 23.12 49.52
N THR A 21 22.79 21.92 49.11
CA THR A 21 21.44 21.39 49.30
C THR A 21 21.50 19.92 49.69
N TYR A 22 20.63 19.52 50.63
CA TYR A 22 20.43 18.13 51.00
C TYR A 22 19.85 17.33 49.83
N ALA A 23 20.17 16.04 49.75
CA ALA A 23 19.61 15.14 48.75
C ALA A 23 18.09 15.01 48.91
N THR A 24 17.36 14.89 47.79
CA THR A 24 15.89 14.79 47.78
C THR A 24 15.37 13.59 48.59
N GLY A 25 16.12 12.49 48.63
CA GLY A 25 15.80 11.33 49.48
C GLY A 25 15.82 11.64 50.98
N VAL A 26 16.71 12.51 51.45
CA VAL A 26 16.79 12.94 52.87
C VAL A 26 15.58 13.79 53.25
N ILE A 27 15.15 14.68 52.35
CA ILE A 27 13.95 15.51 52.52
C ILE A 27 12.70 14.63 52.64
N ARG A 28 12.60 13.60 51.78
CA ARG A 28 11.48 12.65 51.77
C ARG A 28 11.48 11.75 53.02
N ALA A 29 12.65 11.27 53.44
CA ALA A 29 12.81 10.49 54.66
C ALA A 29 12.41 11.29 55.91
N PHE A 30 12.75 12.58 55.97
CA PHE A 30 12.33 13.47 57.06
C PHE A 30 10.80 13.63 57.13
N ARG A 31 10.13 13.86 55.99
CA ARG A 31 8.66 14.05 55.96
C ARG A 31 7.90 12.78 56.33
N ASN A 32 8.44 11.63 55.96
CA ASN A 32 7.85 10.32 56.26
C ASN A 32 8.16 9.84 57.70
N GLY A 33 8.92 10.60 58.50
CA GLY A 33 9.32 10.21 59.86
C GLY A 33 10.43 9.15 59.92
N ASN A 34 11.04 8.79 58.78
CA ASN A 34 12.00 7.70 58.65
C ASN A 34 13.46 8.18 58.69
N LEU A 35 13.71 9.43 59.12
CA LEU A 35 15.07 9.95 59.21
C LEU A 35 15.68 9.61 60.59
N PRO A 36 16.87 8.96 60.64
CA PRO A 36 17.52 8.62 61.90
C PRO A 36 17.70 9.86 62.79
N ALA A 37 17.47 9.69 64.11
CA ALA A 37 17.48 10.80 65.06
C ALA A 37 18.82 11.56 65.08
N HIS A 38 19.94 10.88 64.83
CA HIS A 38 21.27 11.49 64.77
C HIS A 38 21.43 12.43 63.55
N ILE A 39 20.85 12.08 62.40
CA ILE A 39 20.84 12.92 61.19
C ILE A 39 19.82 14.05 61.32
N SER A 40 18.65 13.78 61.89
CA SER A 40 17.62 14.80 62.11
C SER A 40 18.11 15.95 63.02
N ARG A 41 18.98 15.64 64.00
CA ARG A 41 19.60 16.63 64.90
C ARG A 41 20.69 17.46 64.25
N SER A 42 21.39 16.94 63.23
CA SER A 42 22.44 17.70 62.52
C SER A 42 21.88 18.68 61.48
N ILE A 43 20.57 18.64 61.21
CA ILE A 43 19.91 19.52 60.25
C ILE A 43 19.39 20.79 60.96
N PRO A 44 19.73 22.00 60.46
CA PRO A 44 19.24 23.25 61.01
C PRO A 44 17.71 23.31 61.14
N GLY A 45 17.22 23.96 62.20
CA GLY A 45 15.79 24.08 62.46
C GLY A 45 15.02 24.79 61.34
N SER A 46 15.61 25.80 60.71
CA SER A 46 15.06 26.51 59.56
C SER A 46 14.82 25.57 58.37
N THR A 47 15.80 24.71 58.06
CA THR A 47 15.70 23.70 57.00
C THR A 47 14.61 22.66 57.28
N ARG A 48 14.50 22.19 58.52
CA ARG A 48 13.42 21.27 58.92
C ARG A 48 12.03 21.90 58.82
N SER A 49 11.92 23.20 59.11
CA SER A 49 10.67 23.96 58.96
C SER A 49 10.28 24.13 57.49
N ASP A 50 11.24 24.46 56.61
CA ASP A 50 11.04 24.54 55.16
C ASP A 50 10.49 23.22 54.60
N TRP A 51 11.11 22.08 54.97
CA TRP A 51 10.71 20.77 54.47
C TRP A 51 9.31 20.34 54.89
N ARG A 52 8.81 20.83 56.03
CA ARG A 52 7.41 20.58 56.46
C ARG A 52 6.40 21.30 55.57
N ARG A 53 6.76 22.48 55.03
CA ARG A 53 5.85 23.34 54.26
C ARG A 53 5.99 23.17 52.75
N ARG A 54 7.12 22.65 52.29
CA ARG A 54 7.43 22.49 50.87
C ARG A 54 6.52 21.48 50.18
N ASP A 55 6.03 21.80 48.98
CA ASP A 55 5.35 20.81 48.14
C ASP A 55 6.38 19.86 47.50
N LEU A 56 6.15 18.56 47.66
CA LEU A 56 7.02 17.49 47.15
C LEU A 56 6.37 16.69 46.02
N SER A 57 5.17 17.06 45.58
CA SER A 57 4.42 16.39 44.51
C SER A 57 5.24 16.21 43.22
N ASN A 58 6.08 17.19 42.90
CA ASN A 58 6.88 17.25 41.68
C ASN A 58 8.35 16.79 41.86
N ILE A 59 8.76 16.35 43.05
CA ILE A 59 10.15 15.99 43.34
C ILE A 59 10.34 14.48 43.19
N VAL A 60 10.84 14.05 42.03
CA VAL A 60 11.26 12.66 41.77
C VAL A 60 12.75 12.53 42.04
N GLY A 61 13.12 11.90 43.15
CA GLY A 61 14.53 11.60 43.47
C GLY A 61 15.02 10.36 42.74
N PHE A 62 16.20 10.44 42.14
CA PHE A 62 16.86 9.32 41.42
C PHE A 62 17.84 8.53 42.31
N VAL A 63 18.15 9.02 43.51
CA VAL A 63 19.16 8.45 44.42
C VAL A 63 18.53 8.24 45.79
N GLU A 64 18.39 6.97 46.17
CA GLU A 64 18.05 6.58 47.55
C GLU A 64 19.26 6.88 48.45
N PRO A 65 19.09 7.52 49.61
CA PRO A 65 20.19 7.72 50.55
C PRO A 65 20.66 6.37 51.08
N GLU A 66 21.99 6.16 51.17
CA GLU A 66 22.62 4.94 51.71
C GLU A 66 22.22 4.60 53.17
N PHE A 67 21.48 5.49 53.85
CA PHE A 67 20.98 5.32 55.21
C PHE A 67 19.63 4.57 55.31
N THR A 68 19.09 4.04 54.20
CA THR A 68 17.79 3.33 54.16
C THR A 68 17.87 1.82 54.36
N ASP A 69 18.94 1.30 54.96
CA ASP A 69 18.99 -0.08 55.45
C ASP A 69 18.02 -0.21 56.65
N GLY A 70 16.75 -0.49 56.36
CA GLY A 70 15.77 -0.95 57.36
C GLY A 70 14.38 -0.31 57.33
N PHE A 71 14.16 0.80 56.62
CA PHE A 71 12.86 1.50 56.62
C PHE A 71 12.36 1.92 55.23
N SER A 72 12.61 1.05 54.26
CA SER A 72 12.03 1.11 52.93
C SER A 72 10.54 0.73 53.01
N ASN A 73 9.62 1.63 52.62
CA ASN A 73 8.20 1.28 52.52
C ASN A 73 8.05 0.20 51.43
N PRO A 74 7.81 -1.08 51.77
CA PRO A 74 7.95 -2.20 50.82
C PRO A 74 7.04 -2.04 49.61
N LEU A 75 5.86 -1.45 49.83
CA LEU A 75 4.88 -1.17 48.78
C LEU A 75 5.39 -0.15 47.75
N LEU A 76 6.11 0.90 48.18
CA LEU A 76 6.68 1.89 47.26
C LEU A 76 7.82 1.29 46.43
N HIS A 77 8.69 0.47 47.03
CA HIS A 77 9.74 -0.24 46.30
C HIS A 77 9.19 -1.31 45.35
N TRP A 78 8.13 -2.02 45.75
CA TRP A 78 7.49 -3.04 44.92
C TRP A 78 6.76 -2.40 43.74
N HIS A 79 5.99 -1.33 43.96
CA HIS A 79 5.36 -0.55 42.90
C HIS A 79 6.40 0.05 41.94
N ASN A 80 7.54 0.56 42.44
CA ASN A 80 8.59 1.10 41.59
C ASN A 80 9.30 0.02 40.76
N ARG A 81 9.61 -1.16 41.34
CA ARG A 81 10.22 -2.27 40.57
C ARG A 81 9.24 -2.86 39.55
N MET A 82 7.97 -3.00 39.91
CA MET A 82 6.94 -3.50 39.01
C MET A 82 6.68 -2.50 37.86
N ALA A 83 6.65 -1.21 38.16
CA ALA A 83 6.59 -0.13 37.17
C ALA A 83 7.81 -0.15 36.23
N GLN A 84 9.02 -0.29 36.76
CA GLN A 84 10.24 -0.38 35.94
C GLN A 84 10.27 -1.63 35.06
N ARG A 85 9.85 -2.78 35.59
CA ARG A 85 9.77 -4.04 34.82
C ARG A 85 8.71 -3.96 33.72
N SER A 86 7.54 -3.38 34.02
CA SER A 86 6.47 -3.19 33.04
C SER A 86 6.87 -2.19 31.97
N GLU A 87 7.53 -1.08 32.32
CA GLU A 87 8.09 -0.13 31.36
C GLU A 87 9.13 -0.80 30.44
N ALA A 88 10.05 -1.58 31.01
CA ALA A 88 11.05 -2.32 30.24
C ALA A 88 10.42 -3.33 29.29
N ALA A 89 9.43 -4.10 29.76
CA ALA A 89 8.68 -5.05 28.93
C ALA A 89 7.94 -4.33 27.80
N LEU A 90 7.28 -3.20 28.10
CA LEU A 90 6.55 -2.40 27.12
C LEU A 90 7.49 -1.86 26.02
N LYS A 91 8.67 -1.35 26.40
CA LYS A 91 9.69 -0.89 25.44
C LYS A 91 10.17 -2.02 24.52
N ILE A 92 10.39 -3.22 25.06
CA ILE A 92 10.77 -4.39 24.25
C ILE A 92 9.65 -4.74 23.26
N MET A 93 8.40 -4.81 23.73
CA MET A 93 7.24 -5.09 22.89
C MET A 93 7.09 -4.06 21.77
N ILE A 94 7.22 -2.76 22.09
CA ILE A 94 7.13 -1.68 21.10
C ILE A 94 8.23 -1.80 20.05
N ARG A 95 9.49 -2.05 20.46
CA ARG A 95 10.60 -2.25 19.52
C ARG A 95 10.35 -3.43 18.59
N PHE A 96 9.80 -4.53 19.10
CA PHE A 96 9.41 -5.68 18.28
C PHE A 96 8.32 -5.29 17.26
N TYR A 97 7.25 -4.62 17.71
CA TYR A 97 6.19 -4.15 16.80
C TYR A 97 6.73 -3.18 15.74
N GLN A 98 7.64 -2.28 16.11
CA GLN A 98 8.29 -1.38 15.15
C GLN A 98 9.06 -2.17 14.08
N GLN A 99 9.82 -3.19 14.47
CA GLN A 99 10.55 -4.05 13.52
C GLN A 99 9.61 -4.81 12.58
N VAL A 100 8.53 -5.38 13.11
CA VAL A 100 7.51 -6.08 12.32
C VAL A 100 6.82 -5.12 11.35
N VAL A 101 6.41 -3.95 11.82
CA VAL A 101 5.75 -2.95 10.97
C VAL A 101 6.68 -2.46 9.85
N LEU A 102 7.98 -2.32 10.13
CA LEU A 102 8.96 -1.91 9.12
C LEU A 102 9.25 -3.01 8.09
N SER A 103 9.16 -4.28 8.47
CA SER A 103 9.40 -5.42 7.57
C SER A 103 8.25 -5.66 6.59
N VAL A 104 7.05 -5.16 6.89
CA VAL A 104 5.90 -5.22 5.96
C VAL A 104 6.17 -4.42 4.69
N ARG A 105 6.09 -5.09 3.53
CA ARG A 105 6.17 -4.43 2.22
C ARG A 105 5.06 -3.38 2.10
N GLY A 106 5.45 -2.13 1.83
CA GLY A 106 4.51 -1.02 1.71
C GLY A 106 4.14 -0.33 3.02
N SER A 107 4.81 -0.63 4.14
CA SER A 107 4.64 0.05 5.44
C SER A 107 4.64 1.59 5.31
N LYS A 108 5.59 2.17 4.56
CA LYS A 108 5.65 3.62 4.29
C LYS A 108 4.40 4.22 3.64
N ARG A 109 3.62 3.42 2.90
CA ARG A 109 2.34 3.84 2.29
C ARG A 109 1.25 3.85 3.34
N ILE A 110 1.13 2.76 4.11
CA ILE A 110 0.15 2.63 5.21
C ILE A 110 0.30 3.78 6.21
N TRP A 111 1.54 4.10 6.61
CA TRP A 111 1.83 5.23 7.50
C TRP A 111 1.40 6.59 6.94
N ARG A 112 1.48 6.79 5.61
CA ARG A 112 1.03 8.03 4.97
C ARG A 112 -0.49 8.12 4.92
N GLU A 113 -1.17 7.01 4.67
CA GLU A 113 -2.63 6.94 4.65
C GLU A 113 -3.22 7.16 6.05
N GLN A 114 -2.56 6.65 7.09
CA GLN A 114 -2.98 6.78 8.49
C GLN A 114 -2.42 8.01 9.22
N LYS A 115 -1.80 8.96 8.51
CA LYS A 115 -1.10 10.13 9.10
C LYS A 115 -1.95 10.91 10.11
N HIS A 116 -3.25 11.10 9.84
CA HIS A 116 -4.16 11.84 10.72
C HIS A 116 -4.41 11.11 12.04
N ARG A 117 -4.55 9.79 12.00
CA ARG A 117 -4.70 8.97 13.21
C ARG A 117 -3.45 8.97 14.05
N ILE A 118 -2.28 8.97 13.40
CA ILE A 118 -0.98 9.01 14.07
C ILE A 118 -0.77 10.35 14.77
N VAL A 119 -1.05 11.47 14.09
CA VAL A 119 -0.97 12.81 14.69
C VAL A 119 -1.91 12.90 15.90
N GLY A 120 -3.17 12.48 15.75
CA GLY A 120 -4.13 12.49 16.87
C GLY A 120 -3.74 11.56 18.03
N LEU A 121 -3.02 10.46 17.77
CA LEU A 121 -2.45 9.63 18.83
C LEU A 121 -1.33 10.36 19.57
N ILE A 122 -0.39 10.97 18.85
CA ILE A 122 0.73 11.74 19.44
C ILE A 122 0.18 12.88 20.31
N GLU A 123 -0.82 13.61 19.83
CA GLU A 123 -1.41 14.73 20.59
C GLU A 123 -2.06 14.29 21.91
N ARG A 124 -2.59 13.05 21.98
CA ARG A 124 -3.17 12.51 23.22
C ARG A 124 -2.13 12.03 24.21
N ILE A 125 -1.02 11.46 23.74
CA ILE A 125 0.01 10.88 24.62
C ILE A 125 1.09 11.88 25.02
N ALA A 126 1.37 12.89 24.19
CA ALA A 126 2.40 13.89 24.43
C ALA A 126 2.27 14.64 25.78
N PRO A 127 1.06 14.97 26.29
CA PRO A 127 0.91 15.58 27.62
C PRO A 127 1.35 14.68 28.79
N ILE A 128 1.38 13.35 28.58
CA ILE A 128 1.68 12.37 29.63
C ILE A 128 3.17 12.03 29.65
N ILE A 129 3.77 11.80 28.47
CA ILE A 129 5.13 11.25 28.33
C ILE A 129 6.12 12.22 27.66
N GLY A 130 5.67 13.39 27.23
CA GLY A 130 6.46 14.33 26.44
C GLY A 130 6.38 14.06 24.94
N LEU A 131 6.54 15.11 24.13
CA LEU A 131 6.43 15.04 22.67
C LEU A 131 7.51 14.14 22.06
N ASP A 132 8.73 14.22 22.57
CA ASP A 132 9.89 13.49 22.05
C ASP A 132 9.68 11.99 22.18
N THR A 133 9.35 11.53 23.38
CA THR A 133 9.06 10.13 23.68
C THR A 133 7.83 9.64 22.93
N ALA A 134 6.79 10.47 22.78
CA ALA A 134 5.61 10.16 21.98
C ALA A 134 5.94 9.93 20.49
N CYS A 135 6.84 10.75 19.94
CA CYS A 135 7.29 10.61 18.56
C CYS A 135 8.19 9.37 18.39
N GLU A 136 9.11 9.11 19.33
CA GLU A 136 9.97 7.93 19.33
C GLU A 136 9.19 6.62 19.38
N LEU A 137 8.10 6.57 20.18
CA LEU A 137 7.21 5.42 20.28
C LEU A 137 6.65 4.98 18.92
N LEU A 138 6.41 5.96 18.05
CA LEU A 138 5.86 5.78 16.70
C LEU A 138 6.94 5.90 15.62
N ASN A 139 8.23 5.88 15.98
CA ASN A 139 9.34 5.99 15.03
C ASN A 139 9.19 7.21 14.07
N LEU A 140 8.81 8.35 14.66
CA LEU A 140 8.66 9.63 13.97
C LEU A 140 9.62 10.66 14.54
N THR A 141 10.06 11.59 13.69
CA THR A 141 10.75 12.80 14.16
C THR A 141 9.72 13.88 14.49
N GLN A 142 10.04 14.76 15.43
CA GLN A 142 9.18 15.90 15.77
C GLN A 142 8.88 16.77 14.53
N GLN A 143 9.87 16.98 13.66
CA GLN A 143 9.71 17.72 12.41
C GLN A 143 8.64 17.08 11.52
N ARG A 144 8.61 15.75 11.42
CA ARG A 144 7.61 15.03 10.62
C ARG A 144 6.22 15.11 11.26
N PHE A 145 6.13 15.04 12.58
CA PHE A 145 4.90 15.29 13.32
C PHE A 145 4.35 16.69 13.03
N TYR A 146 5.14 17.74 13.21
CA TYR A 146 4.69 19.11 12.94
C TYR A 146 4.34 19.33 11.48
N ARG A 147 5.08 18.71 10.54
CA ARG A 147 4.72 18.75 9.12
C ARG A 147 3.33 18.16 8.88
N TRP A 148 3.05 16.98 9.43
CA TRP A 148 1.75 16.32 9.27
C TRP A 148 0.62 17.06 9.99
N LYS A 149 0.90 17.65 11.16
CA LYS A 149 -0.06 18.46 11.92
C LYS A 149 -0.41 19.76 11.18
N ASN A 150 0.56 20.39 10.54
CA ASN A 150 0.40 21.67 9.85
C ASN A 150 0.04 21.50 8.36
N GLU A 151 -0.10 20.27 7.87
CA GLU A 151 -0.56 19.98 6.51
C GLU A 151 -2.02 20.45 6.35
N ARG A 152 -2.21 21.58 5.68
CA ARG A 152 -3.54 22.09 5.32
C ARG A 152 -3.98 21.52 3.98
N PRO A 153 -5.21 20.98 3.85
CA PRO A 153 -5.73 20.57 2.55
C PRO A 153 -5.94 21.80 1.66
N CYS A 154 -5.55 21.68 0.39
CA CYS A 154 -5.87 22.68 -0.62
C CYS A 154 -7.11 22.24 -1.39
N ASN A 155 -8.23 22.94 -1.22
CA ASN A 155 -9.46 22.62 -1.94
C ASN A 155 -9.38 22.87 -3.45
N ASN A 156 -8.45 23.73 -3.89
CA ASN A 156 -8.30 24.11 -5.30
C ASN A 156 -7.44 23.13 -6.13
N ASP A 157 -7.10 21.94 -5.62
CA ASP A 157 -6.28 20.95 -6.31
C ASP A 157 -6.93 19.58 -6.24
N VAL A 158 -6.91 18.84 -7.36
CA VAL A 158 -7.49 17.49 -7.46
C VAL A 158 -6.85 16.50 -6.47
N PHE A 159 -5.60 16.72 -6.08
CA PHE A 159 -4.89 15.89 -5.11
C PHE A 159 -4.82 16.52 -3.71
N GLY A 160 -5.54 17.61 -3.46
CA GLY A 160 -5.53 18.31 -2.17
C GLY A 160 -4.20 19.01 -1.84
N ARG A 161 -3.33 19.23 -2.83
CA ARG A 161 -1.96 19.73 -2.63
C ARG A 161 -1.82 21.24 -2.84
N CYS A 162 -1.27 21.92 -1.84
CA CYS A 162 -0.94 23.34 -1.89
C CYS A 162 0.23 23.63 -2.85
N GLY A 163 0.13 24.70 -3.64
CA GLY A 163 1.08 25.06 -4.70
C GLY A 163 2.41 25.55 -4.17
N ARG A 164 2.38 26.30 -3.07
CA ARG A 164 3.59 26.75 -2.39
C ARG A 164 4.47 25.58 -1.94
N ALA A 165 3.86 24.45 -1.58
CA ALA A 165 4.57 23.23 -1.17
C ALA A 165 4.99 22.34 -2.36
N HIS A 166 4.37 22.52 -3.53
CA HIS A 166 4.58 21.66 -4.70
C HIS A 166 4.65 22.50 -5.99
N PRO A 167 5.76 23.16 -6.31
CA PRO A 167 5.82 24.08 -7.46
C PRO A 167 5.55 23.41 -8.82
N GLY A 168 5.97 22.15 -9.01
CA GLY A 168 5.80 21.41 -10.28
C GLY A 168 4.41 20.80 -10.51
N ARG A 169 3.36 21.34 -9.88
CA ARG A 169 1.97 20.95 -10.09
C ARG A 169 1.36 21.74 -11.25
N LEU A 170 0.41 21.12 -11.96
CA LEU A 170 -0.41 21.85 -12.92
C LEU A 170 -1.22 22.92 -12.20
N THR A 171 -1.29 24.10 -12.78
CA THR A 171 -2.15 25.18 -12.33
C THR A 171 -3.62 24.75 -12.39
N PRO A 172 -4.52 25.36 -11.59
CA PRO A 172 -5.95 25.05 -11.66
C PRO A 172 -6.54 25.21 -13.06
N ALA A 173 -6.03 26.17 -13.84
CA ALA A 173 -6.42 26.37 -15.24
C ALA A 173 -6.01 25.17 -16.13
N GLU A 174 -4.76 24.73 -16.06
CA GLU A 174 -4.30 23.55 -16.80
C GLU A 174 -5.04 22.27 -16.36
N GLN A 175 -5.38 22.15 -15.07
CA GLN A 175 -6.19 21.04 -14.56
C GLN A 175 -7.59 21.04 -15.18
N ALA A 176 -8.21 22.21 -15.35
CA ALA A 176 -9.51 22.35 -16.00
C ALA A 176 -9.44 21.92 -17.48
N VAL A 177 -8.39 22.34 -18.20
CA VAL A 177 -8.16 21.90 -19.59
C VAL A 177 -8.02 20.38 -19.68
N VAL A 178 -7.18 19.77 -18.82
CA VAL A 178 -7.03 18.30 -18.83
C VAL A 178 -8.36 17.62 -18.53
N LYS A 179 -9.16 18.16 -17.59
CA LYS A 179 -10.47 17.61 -17.26
C LYS A 179 -11.38 17.64 -18.49
N GLU A 180 -11.46 18.76 -19.18
CA GLU A 180 -12.28 18.94 -20.39
C GLU A 180 -11.95 17.89 -21.45
N TYR A 181 -10.67 17.74 -21.83
CA TYR A 181 -10.24 16.74 -22.83
C TYR A 181 -10.43 15.28 -22.38
N VAL A 182 -10.47 15.01 -21.07
CA VAL A 182 -10.71 13.66 -20.53
C VAL A 182 -12.21 13.36 -20.42
N THR A 183 -13.06 14.37 -20.28
CA THR A 183 -14.52 14.20 -20.17
C THR A 183 -15.28 14.50 -21.45
N ASP A 184 -14.61 14.98 -22.50
CA ASP A 184 -15.21 15.26 -23.79
C ASP A 184 -15.87 14.01 -24.42
N GLU A 185 -17.15 14.15 -24.77
CA GLU A 185 -17.97 13.07 -25.32
C GLU A 185 -17.51 12.69 -26.73
N ALA A 186 -16.99 13.64 -27.52
CA ALA A 186 -16.52 13.37 -28.88
C ALA A 186 -15.29 12.44 -28.89
N THR A 187 -14.44 12.54 -27.87
CA THR A 187 -13.23 11.71 -27.71
C THR A 187 -13.40 10.59 -26.68
N LYS A 188 -14.61 10.33 -26.19
CA LYS A 188 -14.90 9.32 -25.15
C LYS A 188 -14.36 7.93 -25.46
N ASN A 189 -14.43 7.51 -26.73
CA ASN A 189 -13.95 6.20 -27.17
C ASN A 189 -12.45 6.18 -27.51
N TRP A 190 -11.77 7.33 -27.44
CA TRP A 190 -10.36 7.42 -27.79
C TRP A 190 -9.48 7.00 -26.61
N PRO A 191 -8.34 6.32 -26.89
CA PRO A 191 -7.30 6.12 -25.90
C PRO A 191 -6.82 7.44 -25.31
N LEU A 192 -6.46 7.45 -24.02
CA LEU A 192 -5.94 8.64 -23.34
C LEU A 192 -4.70 9.24 -24.03
N SER A 193 -3.85 8.41 -24.64
CA SER A 193 -2.71 8.87 -25.44
C SER A 193 -3.12 9.77 -26.61
N ASN A 194 -4.24 9.45 -27.26
CA ASN A 194 -4.73 10.19 -28.41
C ASN A 194 -5.35 11.51 -27.97
N ARG A 195 -6.07 11.52 -26.84
CA ARG A 195 -6.59 12.75 -26.23
C ARG A 195 -5.47 13.69 -25.81
N PHE A 196 -4.40 13.15 -25.21
CA PHE A 196 -3.18 13.91 -24.93
C PHE A 196 -2.58 14.51 -26.19
N SER A 197 -2.45 13.70 -27.25
CA SER A 197 -1.88 14.15 -28.52
C SER A 197 -2.72 15.25 -29.17
N LYS A 198 -4.06 15.15 -29.07
CA LYS A 198 -4.98 16.18 -29.52
C LYS A 198 -4.80 17.47 -28.71
N MET A 199 -4.80 17.40 -27.38
CA MET A 199 -4.56 18.55 -26.49
C MET A 199 -3.23 19.25 -26.81
N MET A 200 -2.16 18.49 -27.07
CA MET A 200 -0.86 19.02 -27.45
C MET A 200 -0.86 19.69 -28.83
N ARG A 201 -1.60 19.14 -29.81
CA ARG A 201 -1.75 19.74 -31.15
C ARG A 201 -2.58 21.02 -31.14
N ASP A 202 -3.63 21.03 -30.32
CA ASP A 202 -4.51 22.19 -30.14
C ASP A 202 -3.82 23.31 -29.33
N GLY A 203 -2.65 23.03 -28.71
CA GLY A 203 -1.89 24.00 -27.92
C GLY A 203 -2.54 24.37 -26.58
N ALA A 204 -3.51 23.58 -26.11
CA ALA A 204 -4.36 23.94 -24.97
C ALA A 204 -3.65 23.86 -23.61
N ALA A 205 -2.76 22.88 -23.43
CA ALA A 205 -1.90 22.75 -22.24
C ALA A 205 -0.67 21.89 -22.56
N PHE A 206 0.47 22.20 -21.93
CA PHE A 206 1.74 21.52 -22.16
C PHE A 206 2.20 20.77 -20.91
N MET A 207 2.39 19.45 -21.04
CA MET A 207 2.88 18.61 -19.94
C MET A 207 3.45 17.29 -20.45
N ASN A 208 4.19 16.59 -19.59
CA ASN A 208 4.58 15.22 -19.86
C ASN A 208 3.34 14.30 -19.88
N LEU A 209 3.32 13.32 -20.79
CA LEU A 209 2.33 12.25 -20.88
C LEU A 209 2.08 11.54 -19.52
N GLN A 210 3.12 11.29 -18.73
CA GLN A 210 2.94 10.69 -17.39
C GLN A 210 2.14 11.60 -16.44
N THR A 211 2.37 12.91 -16.51
CA THR A 211 1.61 13.90 -15.75
C THR A 211 0.16 13.89 -16.21
N PHE A 212 -0.08 13.91 -17.52
CA PHE A 212 -1.42 13.80 -18.09
C PHE A 212 -2.15 12.54 -17.57
N TYR A 213 -1.54 11.35 -17.66
CA TYR A 213 -2.16 10.12 -17.15
C TYR A 213 -2.45 10.17 -15.64
N ARG A 214 -1.58 10.81 -14.86
CA ARG A 214 -1.80 10.96 -13.42
C ARG A 214 -3.06 11.77 -13.14
N TYR A 215 -3.26 12.89 -13.82
CA TYR A 215 -4.46 13.73 -13.69
C TYR A 215 -5.69 13.08 -14.31
N ALA A 216 -5.58 12.51 -15.51
CA ALA A 216 -6.68 11.79 -16.17
C ALA A 216 -7.26 10.69 -15.27
N ARG A 217 -6.41 9.86 -14.63
CA ARG A 217 -6.88 8.84 -13.67
C ARG A 217 -7.62 9.43 -12.48
N ALA A 218 -7.23 10.61 -12.00
CA ALA A 218 -7.87 11.26 -10.88
C ALA A 218 -9.25 11.85 -11.25
N PHE A 219 -9.43 12.24 -12.51
CA PHE A 219 -10.73 12.67 -13.04
C PHE A 219 -11.68 11.51 -13.36
N GLY A 220 -11.19 10.27 -13.40
CA GLY A 220 -12.01 9.06 -13.49
C GLY A 220 -12.77 8.89 -14.81
N PRO A 221 -12.10 8.87 -15.98
CA PRO A 221 -12.76 8.57 -17.25
C PRO A 221 -13.39 7.17 -17.18
N ILE A 222 -14.69 7.10 -17.46
CA ILE A 222 -15.42 5.84 -17.57
C ILE A 222 -15.06 5.24 -18.93
N PHE A 223 -14.19 4.24 -18.93
CA PHE A 223 -13.99 3.38 -20.09
C PHE A 223 -14.99 2.23 -20.00
N GLU A 224 -16.09 2.35 -20.74
CA GLU A 224 -16.93 1.19 -20.96
C GLU A 224 -16.13 0.18 -21.79
N GLN A 225 -15.80 -0.96 -21.17
CA GLN A 225 -15.18 -2.05 -21.91
C GLN A 225 -16.20 -2.58 -22.91
N PHE A 226 -15.96 -2.34 -24.20
CA PHE A 226 -16.73 -2.99 -25.24
C PHE A 226 -16.53 -4.50 -25.13
N LYS A 227 -17.57 -5.21 -24.68
CA LYS A 227 -17.60 -6.66 -24.70
C LYS A 227 -18.25 -7.09 -26.00
N LYS A 228 -17.49 -7.79 -26.85
CA LYS A 228 -18.07 -8.42 -28.04
C LYS A 228 -19.25 -9.30 -27.59
N PRO A 229 -20.41 -9.21 -28.24
CA PRO A 229 -21.52 -10.11 -27.94
C PRO A 229 -21.06 -11.55 -28.16
N LYS A 230 -21.50 -12.46 -27.27
CA LYS A 230 -21.23 -13.89 -27.47
C LYS A 230 -21.95 -14.34 -28.74
N HIS A 231 -21.27 -15.12 -29.58
CA HIS A 231 -21.91 -15.74 -30.74
C HIS A 231 -23.08 -16.63 -30.27
N GLY A 232 -24.24 -16.49 -30.92
CA GLY A 232 -25.42 -17.31 -30.63
C GLY A 232 -25.20 -18.78 -31.00
N VAL A 233 -26.13 -19.64 -30.56
CA VAL A 233 -26.15 -21.05 -31.00
C VAL A 233 -26.51 -21.07 -32.48
N GLY A 234 -25.55 -21.50 -33.33
CA GLY A 234 -25.78 -21.67 -34.76
C GLY A 234 -26.69 -22.87 -35.08
N VAL A 235 -27.08 -23.03 -36.34
CA VAL A 235 -27.99 -24.10 -36.78
C VAL A 235 -27.46 -25.49 -36.37
N ARG A 236 -28.35 -26.30 -35.78
CA ARG A 236 -28.08 -27.66 -35.31
C ARG A 236 -29.05 -28.65 -35.95
N ALA A 237 -28.53 -29.72 -36.51
CA ALA A 237 -29.29 -30.88 -36.94
C ALA A 237 -29.75 -31.69 -35.72
N SER A 238 -30.91 -32.33 -35.86
CA SER A 238 -31.53 -33.22 -34.89
C SER A 238 -31.15 -34.69 -35.11
N ARG A 239 -30.67 -35.03 -36.31
CA ARG A 239 -30.28 -36.40 -36.71
C ARG A 239 -29.14 -36.38 -37.76
N PRO A 240 -28.39 -37.49 -37.91
CA PRO A 240 -27.38 -37.61 -38.96
C PRO A 240 -27.96 -37.40 -40.36
N PHE A 241 -27.16 -36.81 -41.25
CA PHE A 241 -27.49 -36.54 -42.65
C PHE A 241 -28.68 -35.59 -42.87
N GLU A 242 -29.08 -34.82 -41.86
CA GLU A 242 -30.13 -33.79 -41.99
C GLU A 242 -29.56 -32.46 -42.50
N ILE A 243 -28.40 -32.05 -41.96
CA ILE A 243 -27.70 -30.84 -42.37
C ILE A 243 -26.25 -31.19 -42.63
N LEU A 244 -25.79 -30.94 -43.85
CA LEU A 244 -24.38 -31.06 -44.23
C LEU A 244 -23.76 -29.69 -44.32
N HIS A 245 -22.58 -29.56 -43.73
CA HIS A 245 -21.73 -28.40 -43.84
C HIS A 245 -20.61 -28.62 -44.84
N ILE A 246 -20.41 -27.64 -45.70
CA ILE A 246 -19.28 -27.63 -46.62
C ILE A 246 -18.35 -26.49 -46.22
N ASP A 247 -17.15 -26.83 -45.79
CA ASP A 247 -16.12 -25.85 -45.42
C ASP A 247 -14.90 -25.98 -46.32
N VAL A 248 -14.27 -24.85 -46.66
CA VAL A 248 -13.06 -24.81 -47.48
C VAL A 248 -11.94 -24.16 -46.68
N THR A 249 -10.97 -24.99 -46.29
CA THR A 249 -9.76 -24.54 -45.60
C THR A 249 -8.65 -24.28 -46.63
N ILE A 250 -8.02 -23.11 -46.54
CA ILE A 250 -6.88 -22.75 -47.40
C ILE A 250 -5.58 -23.08 -46.67
N LEU A 251 -4.86 -24.09 -47.15
CA LEU A 251 -3.53 -24.43 -46.67
C LEU A 251 -2.46 -23.67 -47.47
N ARG A 252 -1.58 -22.95 -46.77
CA ARG A 252 -0.44 -22.26 -47.37
C ARG A 252 0.83 -23.09 -47.19
N LEU A 253 1.49 -23.42 -48.30
CA LEU A 253 2.73 -24.20 -48.32
C LEU A 253 3.96 -23.27 -48.16
N ARG A 254 5.12 -23.85 -47.81
CA ARG A 254 6.38 -23.11 -47.61
C ARG A 254 6.88 -22.37 -48.86
N ASN A 255 6.54 -22.88 -50.03
CA ASN A 255 6.86 -22.27 -51.33
C ASN A 255 5.89 -21.12 -51.71
N GLY A 256 4.93 -20.77 -50.84
CA GLY A 256 3.94 -19.72 -51.09
C GLY A 256 2.72 -20.16 -51.89
N SER A 257 2.68 -21.40 -52.39
CA SER A 257 1.48 -21.92 -53.06
C SER A 257 0.36 -22.23 -52.07
N ARG A 258 -0.88 -22.26 -52.59
CA ARG A 258 -2.10 -22.49 -51.80
C ARG A 258 -2.76 -23.77 -52.26
N VAL A 259 -3.23 -24.57 -51.30
CA VAL A 259 -4.07 -25.74 -51.55
C VAL A 259 -5.42 -25.48 -50.88
N PHE A 260 -6.49 -25.65 -51.64
CA PHE A 260 -7.86 -25.50 -51.18
C PHE A 260 -8.37 -26.88 -50.81
N ILE A 261 -8.55 -27.12 -49.51
CA ILE A 261 -9.06 -28.38 -48.99
C ILE A 261 -10.52 -28.17 -48.61
N GLN A 262 -11.41 -28.83 -49.32
CA GLN A 262 -12.83 -28.84 -49.03
C GLN A 262 -13.19 -30.05 -48.18
N PHE A 263 -13.99 -29.83 -47.15
CA PHE A 263 -14.59 -30.87 -46.31
C PHE A 263 -16.10 -30.82 -46.42
N ILE A 264 -16.73 -31.99 -46.49
CA ILE A 264 -18.16 -32.18 -46.30
C ILE A 264 -18.34 -32.86 -44.96
N VAL A 265 -19.01 -32.18 -44.03
CA VAL A 265 -19.12 -32.57 -42.63
C VAL A 265 -20.59 -32.68 -42.25
N ASP A 266 -20.97 -33.75 -41.56
CA ASP A 266 -22.30 -33.87 -41.00
C ASP A 266 -22.45 -32.97 -39.75
N ASN A 267 -23.49 -32.12 -39.71
CA ASN A 267 -23.67 -31.19 -38.59
C ASN A 267 -23.98 -31.91 -37.26
N PHE A 268 -24.71 -33.03 -37.30
CA PHE A 268 -25.11 -33.77 -36.11
C PHE A 268 -23.92 -34.53 -35.50
N SER A 269 -23.31 -35.42 -36.27
CA SER A 269 -22.23 -36.31 -35.81
C SER A 269 -20.84 -35.67 -35.84
N ARG A 270 -20.67 -34.54 -36.54
CA ARG A 270 -19.36 -33.91 -36.84
C ARG A 270 -18.41 -34.80 -37.65
N ALA A 271 -18.91 -35.89 -38.21
CA ALA A 271 -18.11 -36.77 -39.06
C ALA A 271 -17.78 -36.07 -40.39
N ILE A 272 -16.52 -36.16 -40.80
CA ILE A 272 -16.09 -35.78 -42.15
C ILE A 272 -16.55 -36.89 -43.10
N LEU A 273 -17.52 -36.59 -43.94
CA LEU A 273 -18.12 -37.54 -44.88
C LEU A 273 -17.29 -37.67 -46.16
N GLY A 274 -16.68 -36.56 -46.59
CA GLY A 274 -15.85 -36.51 -47.79
C GLY A 274 -14.93 -35.29 -47.78
N TRP A 275 -13.87 -35.35 -48.57
CA TRP A 275 -12.93 -34.25 -48.73
C TRP A 275 -12.30 -34.26 -50.12
N LYS A 276 -11.87 -33.08 -50.57
CA LYS A 276 -11.14 -32.91 -51.84
C LYS A 276 -10.12 -31.79 -51.70
N ALA A 277 -8.92 -31.95 -52.24
CA ALA A 277 -7.84 -30.97 -52.15
C ALA A 277 -7.32 -30.62 -53.55
N GLU A 278 -7.34 -29.33 -53.89
CA GLU A 278 -6.99 -28.84 -55.23
C GLU A 278 -6.12 -27.58 -55.15
N SER A 279 -5.35 -27.30 -56.20
CA SER A 279 -4.46 -26.13 -56.27
C SER A 279 -5.19 -24.82 -56.57
N PHE A 280 -6.45 -24.89 -57.01
CA PHE A 280 -7.29 -23.74 -57.30
C PHE A 280 -8.74 -23.96 -56.82
N TYR A 281 -9.45 -22.86 -56.62
CA TYR A 281 -10.84 -22.88 -56.17
C TYR A 281 -11.80 -22.95 -57.37
N TYR A 282 -12.59 -24.02 -57.47
CA TYR A 282 -13.59 -24.21 -58.52
C TYR A 282 -14.84 -24.90 -57.98
N SER A 283 -16.01 -24.41 -58.39
CA SER A 283 -17.31 -24.92 -57.92
C SER A 283 -17.57 -26.36 -58.37
N GLY A 284 -17.03 -26.80 -59.51
CA GLY A 284 -17.18 -28.17 -59.98
C GLY A 284 -16.61 -29.21 -59.03
N PHE A 285 -15.50 -28.90 -58.35
CA PHE A 285 -14.93 -29.78 -57.32
C PHE A 285 -15.86 -29.98 -56.13
N THR A 286 -16.67 -28.97 -55.80
CA THR A 286 -17.70 -29.07 -54.77
C THR A 286 -18.81 -30.02 -55.18
N ALA A 287 -19.30 -29.87 -56.42
CA ALA A 287 -20.33 -30.74 -56.97
C ALA A 287 -19.87 -32.20 -57.07
N GLU A 288 -18.61 -32.42 -57.49
CA GLU A 288 -18.01 -33.76 -57.57
C GLU A 288 -17.84 -34.41 -56.19
N ASN A 289 -17.27 -33.67 -55.23
CA ASN A 289 -17.09 -34.15 -53.86
C ASN A 289 -18.45 -34.46 -53.21
N LEU A 290 -19.44 -33.59 -53.40
CA LEU A 290 -20.80 -33.81 -52.90
C LEU A 290 -21.47 -35.00 -53.57
N ARG A 291 -21.35 -35.16 -54.90
CA ARG A 291 -21.88 -36.33 -55.60
C ARG A 291 -21.27 -37.63 -55.06
N SER A 292 -19.96 -37.66 -54.86
CA SER A 292 -19.25 -38.82 -54.28
C SER A 292 -19.76 -39.16 -52.88
N VAL A 293 -19.97 -38.16 -52.01
CA VAL A 293 -20.56 -38.35 -50.68
C VAL A 293 -22.00 -38.86 -50.78
N CYS A 294 -22.81 -38.25 -51.64
CA CYS A 294 -24.21 -38.64 -51.82
C CYS A 294 -24.36 -40.08 -52.34
N GLU A 295 -23.48 -40.52 -53.25
CA GLU A 295 -23.45 -41.90 -53.74
C GLU A 295 -22.99 -42.87 -52.65
N LYS A 296 -21.89 -42.55 -51.96
CA LYS A 296 -21.30 -43.39 -50.91
C LYS A 296 -22.27 -43.67 -49.75
N PHE A 297 -23.04 -42.66 -49.36
CA PHE A 297 -23.99 -42.77 -48.23
C PHE A 297 -25.46 -42.94 -48.68
N GLY A 298 -25.71 -43.15 -49.98
CA GLY A 298 -27.05 -43.41 -50.50
C GLY A 298 -28.05 -42.25 -50.34
N LEU A 299 -27.57 -41.01 -50.21
CA LEU A 299 -28.38 -39.84 -49.88
C LEU A 299 -29.34 -39.42 -51.00
N LEU A 300 -29.14 -39.93 -52.23
CA LEU A 300 -29.99 -39.65 -53.40
C LEU A 300 -31.26 -40.51 -53.47
N ARG A 301 -31.37 -41.56 -52.65
CA ARG A 301 -32.48 -42.54 -52.70
C ARG A 301 -33.36 -42.54 -51.44
N LEU A 302 -33.31 -41.48 -50.63
CA LEU A 302 -34.13 -41.40 -49.42
C LEU A 302 -35.62 -41.29 -49.80
N PRO A 303 -36.49 -42.23 -49.38
CA PRO A 303 -37.92 -42.17 -49.68
C PRO A 303 -38.56 -41.00 -48.90
N GLY A 304 -39.46 -40.27 -49.59
CA GLY A 304 -40.47 -39.35 -49.06
C GLY A 304 -40.10 -38.48 -47.83
N ASN A 305 -39.91 -37.18 -48.04
CA ASN A 305 -39.80 -36.10 -47.03
C ASN A 305 -38.49 -35.91 -46.25
N SER A 306 -37.45 -36.71 -46.45
CA SER A 306 -36.12 -36.41 -45.86
C SER A 306 -35.31 -35.48 -46.77
N LYS A 307 -35.56 -34.17 -46.72
CA LYS A 307 -34.72 -33.17 -47.40
C LYS A 307 -33.42 -32.98 -46.63
N VAL A 308 -32.28 -33.30 -47.25
CA VAL A 308 -30.96 -32.91 -46.74
C VAL A 308 -30.74 -31.43 -47.04
N LEU A 309 -30.51 -30.63 -46.00
CA LEU A 309 -30.19 -29.21 -46.16
C LEU A 309 -28.67 -29.03 -46.26
N LEU A 310 -28.22 -28.32 -47.29
CA LEU A 310 -26.84 -27.90 -47.43
C LEU A 310 -26.70 -26.51 -46.81
N VAL A 311 -25.81 -26.35 -45.84
CA VAL A 311 -25.58 -25.09 -45.12
C VAL A 311 -24.11 -24.73 -45.14
#